data_AF-A0A7C6CY45-F1
#
_entry.id   AF-A0A7C6CY45-F1
#
_cell.length_a   1.000
_cell.length_b   1.000
_cell.length_c   1.000
_cell.angle_alpha   90.00
_cell.angle_beta   90.00
_cell.angle_gamma   90.00
#
_symmetry.space_group_name_H-M   'P 1'
#
loop_
_entity.id
_entity.type
_entity.pdbx_description
1 polymer ?
#
loop_
_entity_poly.entity_id
_entity_poly.type
_entity_poly.pdbx_seq_one_letter_code
_entity_poly.pdbx_strand_id
1 'polypeptide(L)'
;MNPFQLSDASMGEIEQSFQWKQRLAHRRWGALFSVFEELTDEEEITALKFLYAYMTLTDLADYHGELFLSHVRNALRAREITPWGRKVPGNLFLHFVLPPRISIETLEDYRPYFLEGLLGRTKGMSMGEAILEVNHWAHEKATYEPADPRTASPLTVIRKAKGRCGEESALVVAALRSLCIPAR
;
A
#
# COMPACT_ATOMS: atom_id res chain seq x y z
N MET A 1 2.51 -3.65 -24.36
CA MET A 1 1.88 -4.48 -23.31
C MET A 1 1.56 -3.52 -22.19
N ASN A 2 0.30 -3.44 -21.74
CA ASN A 2 -0.08 -2.47 -20.71
C ASN A 2 0.67 -2.73 -19.40
N PRO A 3 0.90 -1.69 -18.57
CA PRO A 3 1.41 -1.85 -17.23
C PRO A 3 0.72 -2.98 -16.46
N PHE A 4 1.48 -3.73 -15.67
CA PHE A 4 0.99 -4.86 -14.87
C PHE A 4 0.30 -5.97 -15.68
N GLN A 5 0.55 -6.06 -16.99
CA GLN A 5 -0.06 -7.05 -17.91
C GLN A 5 -1.60 -6.96 -17.95
N LEU A 6 -2.14 -5.76 -17.74
CA LEU A 6 -3.58 -5.52 -17.81
C LEU A 6 -4.11 -5.65 -19.24
N SER A 7 -5.34 -6.15 -19.37
CA SER A 7 -6.06 -6.11 -20.66
C SER A 7 -6.52 -4.68 -20.98
N ASP A 8 -6.76 -4.39 -22.25
CA ASP A 8 -7.29 -3.08 -22.66
C ASP A 8 -8.67 -2.81 -22.02
N ALA A 9 -9.48 -3.86 -21.83
CA ALA A 9 -10.75 -3.77 -21.12
C ALA A 9 -10.55 -3.32 -19.66
N SER A 10 -9.61 -3.96 -18.94
CA SER A 10 -9.28 -3.58 -17.56
C SER A 10 -8.71 -2.16 -17.46
N MET A 11 -7.86 -1.76 -18.41
CA MET A 11 -7.38 -0.37 -18.48
C MET A 11 -8.54 0.61 -18.68
N GLY A 12 -9.49 0.28 -19.54
CA GLY A 12 -10.70 1.07 -19.76
C GLY A 12 -11.59 1.20 -18.52
N GLU A 13 -11.75 0.11 -17.74
CA GLU A 13 -12.51 0.12 -16.49
C GLU A 13 -11.86 0.99 -15.41
N ILE A 14 -10.53 0.89 -15.26
CA ILE A 14 -9.75 1.72 -14.34
C ILE A 14 -9.90 3.19 -14.71
N GLU A 15 -9.75 3.53 -15.99
CA GLU A 15 -9.85 4.90 -16.47
C GLU A 15 -11.26 5.48 -16.25
N GLN A 16 -12.31 4.74 -16.59
CA GLN A 16 -13.69 5.18 -16.35
C GLN A 16 -13.98 5.42 -14.87
N SER A 17 -13.51 4.51 -14.01
CA SER A 17 -13.68 4.61 -12.56
C SER A 17 -12.89 5.80 -11.99
N PHE A 18 -11.65 6.00 -12.44
CA PHE A 18 -10.83 7.14 -12.06
C PHE A 18 -11.48 8.48 -12.45
N GLN A 19 -11.96 8.62 -13.68
CA GLN A 19 -12.66 9.82 -14.14
C GLN A 19 -13.95 10.08 -13.35
N TRP A 20 -14.66 9.02 -12.95
CA TRP A 20 -15.81 9.17 -12.06
C TRP A 20 -15.40 9.76 -10.71
N LYS A 21 -14.32 9.27 -10.11
CA LYS A 21 -13.78 9.79 -8.84
C LYS A 21 -13.31 11.24 -8.95
N GLN A 22 -12.70 11.61 -10.08
CA GLN A 22 -12.34 12.98 -10.40
C GLN A 22 -13.56 13.92 -10.41
N ARG A 23 -14.66 13.52 -11.07
CA ARG A 23 -15.91 14.31 -11.05
C ARG A 23 -16.49 14.43 -9.64
N LEU A 24 -16.48 13.34 -8.88
CA LEU A 24 -17.02 13.31 -7.53
C LEU A 24 -16.22 14.21 -6.57
N ALA A 25 -14.88 14.17 -6.66
CA ALA A 25 -13.97 14.90 -5.78
C ALA A 25 -13.45 16.22 -6.41
N HIS A 26 -14.14 16.78 -7.40
CA HIS A 26 -13.69 17.97 -8.15
C HIS A 26 -13.34 19.17 -7.26
N ARG A 27 -14.02 19.34 -6.12
CA ARG A 27 -13.76 20.43 -5.17
C ARG A 27 -12.39 20.34 -4.50
N ARG A 28 -11.79 19.15 -4.44
CA ARG A 28 -10.46 18.91 -3.89
C ARG A 28 -9.43 18.64 -4.99
N TRP A 29 -9.65 19.14 -6.21
CA TRP A 29 -8.81 18.78 -7.36
C TRP A 29 -7.32 19.00 -7.12
N GLY A 30 -6.94 20.22 -6.69
CA GLY A 30 -5.54 20.54 -6.42
C GLY A 30 -4.91 19.78 -5.25
N ALA A 31 -5.71 19.22 -4.34
CA ALA A 31 -5.23 18.41 -3.22
C ALA A 31 -5.08 16.93 -3.56
N LEU A 32 -5.80 16.44 -4.59
CA LEU A 32 -5.90 15.02 -4.90
C LEU A 32 -5.28 14.67 -6.24
N PHE A 33 -5.38 15.52 -7.26
CA PHE A 33 -5.07 15.16 -8.64
C PHE A 33 -3.92 15.96 -9.26
N SER A 34 -3.46 17.05 -8.61
CA SER A 34 -2.28 17.82 -9.04
C SER A 34 -1.03 16.95 -9.19
N VAL A 35 -0.89 15.94 -8.32
CA VAL A 35 0.21 14.97 -8.37
C VAL A 35 0.35 14.25 -9.72
N PHE A 36 -0.71 14.16 -10.53
CA PHE A 36 -0.65 13.54 -11.86
C PHE A 36 0.00 14.43 -12.92
N GLU A 37 0.08 15.75 -12.70
CA GLU A 37 0.60 16.72 -13.68
C GLU A 37 2.11 16.52 -13.94
N GLU A 38 2.83 15.99 -12.95
CA GLU A 38 4.27 15.76 -13.00
C GLU A 38 4.65 14.31 -13.36
N LEU A 39 3.67 13.41 -13.48
CA LEU A 39 3.94 11.99 -13.72
C LEU A 39 4.20 11.70 -15.20
N THR A 40 5.30 11.00 -15.46
CA THR A 40 5.65 10.53 -16.81
C THR A 40 5.76 9.01 -16.91
N ASP A 41 5.90 8.30 -15.79
CA ASP A 41 6.03 6.85 -15.77
C ASP A 41 4.66 6.15 -15.88
N GLU A 42 4.51 5.27 -16.86
CA GLU A 42 3.22 4.61 -17.14
C GLU A 42 2.81 3.63 -16.04
N GLU A 43 3.75 2.94 -15.37
CA GLU A 43 3.42 2.06 -14.24
C GLU A 43 2.96 2.88 -13.03
N GLU A 44 3.64 3.99 -12.70
CA GLU A 44 3.27 4.92 -11.63
C GLU A 44 1.88 5.54 -11.87
N ILE A 45 1.62 6.04 -13.09
CA ILE A 45 0.31 6.59 -13.47
C ILE A 45 -0.77 5.51 -13.35
N THR A 46 -0.53 4.32 -13.88
CA THR A 46 -1.54 3.24 -13.87
C THR A 46 -1.82 2.76 -12.45
N ALA A 47 -0.79 2.59 -11.63
CA ALA A 47 -0.94 2.20 -10.22
C ALA A 47 -1.68 3.27 -9.41
N LEU A 48 -1.36 4.55 -9.60
CA LEU A 48 -2.06 5.63 -8.92
C LEU A 48 -3.54 5.70 -9.36
N LYS A 49 -3.82 5.62 -10.66
CA LYS A 49 -5.21 5.54 -11.16
C LYS A 49 -5.95 4.35 -10.59
N PHE A 50 -5.31 3.18 -10.51
CA PHE A 50 -5.89 1.99 -9.91
C PHE A 50 -6.29 2.23 -8.45
N LEU A 51 -5.40 2.85 -7.64
CA LEU A 51 -5.75 3.21 -6.27
C LEU A 51 -6.97 4.13 -6.22
N TYR A 52 -7.01 5.17 -7.03
CA TYR A 52 -8.12 6.13 -7.03
C TYR A 52 -9.44 5.51 -7.48
N ALA A 53 -9.39 4.65 -8.52
CA ALA A 53 -10.56 3.94 -9.03
C ALA A 53 -11.28 3.15 -7.93
N TYR A 54 -10.52 2.49 -7.04
CA TYR A 54 -11.07 1.53 -6.08
C TYR A 54 -10.96 1.92 -4.60
N MET A 55 -10.34 3.07 -4.26
CA MET A 55 -10.30 3.56 -2.87
C MET A 55 -11.67 4.07 -2.38
N THR A 56 -11.81 4.19 -1.06
CA THR A 56 -13.05 4.63 -0.44
C THR A 56 -13.30 6.14 -0.64
N LEU A 57 -14.53 6.60 -0.41
CA LEU A 57 -14.82 8.04 -0.41
C LEU A 57 -14.17 8.76 0.76
N THR A 58 -14.05 8.08 1.91
CA THR A 58 -13.36 8.59 3.08
C THR A 58 -11.90 8.89 2.77
N ASP A 59 -11.22 8.01 2.02
CA ASP A 59 -9.83 8.25 1.62
C ASP A 59 -9.68 9.52 0.77
N LEU A 60 -10.61 9.75 -0.16
CA LEU A 60 -10.65 10.95 -0.99
C LEU A 60 -11.01 12.22 -0.19
N ALA A 61 -11.72 12.08 0.92
CA ALA A 61 -12.12 13.20 1.77
C ALA A 61 -11.02 13.58 2.77
N ASP A 62 -10.26 12.60 3.27
CA ASP A 62 -9.38 12.79 4.41
C ASP A 62 -7.91 13.03 4.04
N TYR A 63 -7.45 12.51 2.88
CA TYR A 63 -6.02 12.54 2.52
C TYR A 63 -5.75 13.36 1.25
N HIS A 64 -4.46 13.49 0.93
CA HIS A 64 -3.92 14.22 -0.21
C HIS A 64 -3.22 13.27 -1.20
N GLY A 65 -3.06 13.69 -2.45
CA GLY A 65 -2.51 12.86 -3.52
C GLY A 65 -1.07 12.40 -3.26
N GLU A 66 -0.29 13.21 -2.55
CA GLU A 66 1.11 12.93 -2.21
C GLU A 66 1.25 11.68 -1.34
N LEU A 67 0.30 11.42 -0.44
CA LEU A 67 0.29 10.22 0.39
C LEU A 67 0.15 8.96 -0.48
N PHE A 68 -0.83 8.96 -1.39
CA PHE A 68 -1.06 7.83 -2.30
C PHE A 68 0.10 7.64 -3.27
N LEU A 69 0.66 8.73 -3.79
CA LEU A 69 1.82 8.71 -4.66
C LEU A 69 3.06 8.14 -3.95
N SER A 70 3.31 8.53 -2.68
CA SER A 70 4.38 7.94 -1.88
C SER A 70 4.20 6.44 -1.72
N HIS A 71 2.97 5.98 -1.48
CA HIS A 71 2.69 4.56 -1.41
C HIS A 71 2.96 3.83 -2.74
N VAL A 72 2.55 4.39 -3.87
CA VAL A 72 2.81 3.83 -5.22
C VAL A 72 4.31 3.71 -5.47
N ARG A 73 5.06 4.79 -5.27
CA ARG A 73 6.52 4.82 -5.50
C ARG A 73 7.26 3.81 -4.65
N ASN A 74 6.91 3.71 -3.37
CA ASN A 74 7.52 2.72 -2.49
C ASN A 74 7.07 1.28 -2.82
N ALA A 75 5.86 1.06 -3.32
CA ALA A 75 5.42 -0.24 -3.83
C ALA A 75 6.25 -0.69 -5.04
N LEU A 76 6.43 0.19 -6.02
CA LEU A 76 7.21 -0.06 -7.22
C LEU A 76 8.68 -0.27 -6.88
N ARG A 77 9.26 0.57 -6.03
CA ARG A 77 10.62 0.39 -5.51
C ARG A 77 10.79 -0.98 -4.84
N ALA A 78 9.88 -1.39 -3.97
CA ALA A 78 9.93 -2.70 -3.33
C ALA A 78 9.85 -3.85 -4.35
N ARG A 79 9.04 -3.69 -5.40
CA ARG A 79 8.92 -4.65 -6.51
C ARG A 79 10.24 -4.80 -7.28
N GLU A 80 11.00 -3.73 -7.41
CA GLU A 80 12.29 -3.73 -8.11
C GLU A 80 13.42 -4.32 -7.27
N ILE A 81 13.50 -3.96 -5.99
CA ILE A 81 14.68 -4.26 -5.17
C ILE A 81 14.59 -5.58 -4.41
N THR A 82 13.39 -6.13 -4.21
CA THR A 82 13.22 -7.41 -3.52
C THR A 82 13.43 -8.60 -4.47
N PRO A 83 14.08 -9.70 -4.03
CA PRO A 83 14.36 -10.87 -4.88
C PRO A 83 13.12 -11.54 -5.49
N TRP A 84 11.96 -11.30 -4.88
CA TRP A 84 10.68 -11.88 -5.29
C TRP A 84 9.74 -10.89 -5.96
N GLY A 85 10.00 -9.58 -5.93
CA GLY A 85 9.08 -8.58 -6.44
C GLY A 85 8.70 -8.78 -7.92
N ARG A 86 9.68 -9.14 -8.77
CA ARG A 86 9.44 -9.49 -10.19
C ARG A 86 8.64 -10.78 -10.40
N LYS A 87 8.57 -11.66 -9.40
CA LYS A 87 7.80 -12.91 -9.46
C LYS A 87 6.32 -12.68 -9.13
N VAL A 88 5.97 -11.54 -8.54
CA VAL A 88 4.58 -11.19 -8.22
C VAL A 88 3.86 -10.77 -9.50
N PRO A 89 2.82 -11.49 -9.94
CA PRO A 89 2.00 -11.12 -11.08
C PRO A 89 1.37 -9.75 -10.90
N GLY A 90 1.18 -9.01 -11.99
CA GLY A 90 0.67 -7.63 -11.95
C GLY A 90 -0.71 -7.52 -11.29
N ASN A 91 -1.62 -8.47 -11.54
CA ASN A 91 -2.92 -8.49 -10.87
C ASN A 91 -2.80 -8.68 -9.34
N LEU A 92 -1.92 -9.57 -8.87
CA LEU A 92 -1.68 -9.77 -7.44
C LEU A 92 -1.00 -8.55 -6.81
N PHE A 93 -0.09 -7.91 -7.53
CA PHE A 93 0.53 -6.67 -7.08
C PHE A 93 -0.52 -5.58 -6.86
N LEU A 94 -1.38 -5.31 -7.84
CA LEU A 94 -2.39 -4.26 -7.77
C LEU A 94 -3.41 -4.47 -6.64
N HIS A 95 -3.78 -5.73 -6.34
CA HIS A 95 -4.84 -6.02 -5.37
C HIS A 95 -4.34 -6.33 -3.96
N PHE A 96 -3.10 -6.84 -3.83
CA PHE A 96 -2.62 -7.39 -2.55
C PHE A 96 -1.27 -6.83 -2.11
N VAL A 97 -0.62 -5.98 -2.92
CA VAL A 97 0.60 -5.26 -2.54
C VAL A 97 0.35 -3.75 -2.53
N LEU A 98 -0.23 -3.21 -3.59
CA LEU A 98 -0.39 -1.77 -3.81
C LEU A 98 -1.34 -1.06 -2.83
N PRO A 99 -2.49 -1.62 -2.40
CA PRO A 99 -3.45 -0.88 -1.59
C PRO A 99 -2.85 -0.49 -0.22
N PRO A 100 -2.85 0.81 0.15
CA PRO A 100 -2.28 1.25 1.41
C PRO A 100 -3.18 0.92 2.60
N ARG A 101 -4.50 0.89 2.40
CA ARG A 101 -5.50 0.50 3.40
C ARG A 101 -5.55 -1.01 3.58
N ILE A 102 -5.57 -1.46 4.82
CA ILE A 102 -5.78 -2.85 5.22
C ILE A 102 -7.21 -3.04 5.76
N SER A 103 -7.66 -2.12 6.61
CA SER A 103 -8.89 -2.20 7.38
C SER A 103 -9.51 -0.79 7.49
N ILE A 104 -9.86 -0.38 8.71
CA ILE A 104 -10.51 0.88 9.07
C ILE A 104 -9.55 1.88 9.74
N GLU A 105 -8.24 1.64 9.64
CA GLU A 105 -7.20 2.48 10.24
C GLU A 105 -7.06 3.86 9.58
N THR A 106 -6.46 4.80 10.31
CA THR A 106 -5.92 6.03 9.71
C THR A 106 -4.76 5.68 8.78
N LEU A 107 -4.72 6.26 7.59
CA LEU A 107 -3.59 6.07 6.67
C LEU A 107 -2.42 6.98 7.09
N GLU A 108 -1.23 6.41 7.03
CA GLU A 108 0.04 7.10 7.24
C GLU A 108 1.01 6.66 6.15
N ASP A 109 2.01 7.49 5.84
CA ASP A 109 3.07 7.12 4.90
C ASP A 109 4.06 6.14 5.53
N TYR A 110 3.61 4.89 5.65
CA TYR A 110 4.29 3.87 6.44
C TYR A 110 5.33 3.08 5.66
N ARG A 111 5.24 3.03 4.33
CA ARG A 111 6.07 2.13 3.51
C ARG A 111 7.56 2.42 3.64
N PRO A 112 8.04 3.69 3.65
CA PRO A 112 9.45 3.97 3.85
C PRO A 112 10.00 3.34 5.12
N TYR A 113 9.29 3.47 6.24
CA TYR A 113 9.70 2.93 7.54
C TYR A 113 9.86 1.40 7.50
N PHE A 114 8.89 0.67 6.94
CA PHE A 114 8.97 -0.78 6.85
C PHE A 114 10.03 -1.24 5.85
N LEU A 115 10.11 -0.59 4.68
CA LEU A 115 11.08 -0.94 3.66
C LEU A 115 12.51 -0.80 4.19
N GLU A 116 12.84 0.32 4.84
CA GLU A 116 14.15 0.54 5.45
C GLU A 116 14.42 -0.42 6.61
N GLY A 117 13.42 -0.65 7.47
CA GLY A 117 13.56 -1.50 8.66
C GLY A 117 13.67 -2.99 8.37
N LEU A 118 13.16 -3.47 7.23
CA LEU A 118 13.07 -4.90 6.93
C LEU A 118 13.98 -5.36 5.80
N LEU A 119 14.35 -4.49 4.84
CA LEU A 119 15.16 -4.90 3.68
C LEU A 119 16.50 -5.54 4.09
N GLY A 120 17.14 -5.01 5.14
CA GLY A 120 18.36 -5.57 5.70
C GLY A 120 18.13 -6.93 6.39
N ARG A 121 17.02 -7.07 7.13
CA ARG A 121 16.67 -8.30 7.86
C ARG A 121 16.35 -9.45 6.92
N THR A 122 15.70 -9.15 5.79
CA THR A 122 15.30 -10.18 4.81
C THR A 122 16.35 -10.42 3.73
N LYS A 123 17.59 -9.94 3.91
CA LYS A 123 18.65 -10.06 2.90
C LYS A 123 19.05 -11.52 2.71
N GLY A 124 19.01 -11.99 1.47
CA GLY A 124 19.38 -13.37 1.12
C GLY A 124 18.31 -14.42 1.43
N MET A 125 17.15 -14.01 1.96
CA MET A 125 16.03 -14.90 2.23
C MET A 125 15.19 -15.16 0.98
N SER A 126 14.55 -16.33 0.93
CA SER A 126 13.41 -16.59 0.07
C SER A 126 12.18 -15.79 0.51
N MET A 127 11.15 -15.69 -0.34
CA MET A 127 9.89 -15.03 0.03
C MET A 127 9.27 -15.68 1.28
N GLY A 128 9.32 -17.02 1.39
CA GLY A 128 8.77 -17.75 2.54
C GLY A 128 9.51 -17.44 3.85
N GLU A 129 10.84 -17.42 3.82
CA GLU A 129 11.66 -17.04 4.98
C GLU A 129 11.43 -15.58 5.37
N ALA A 130 11.32 -14.67 4.39
CA ALA A 130 11.01 -13.27 4.64
C ALA A 130 9.64 -13.07 5.30
N ILE A 131 8.62 -13.88 4.96
CA ILE A 131 7.30 -13.85 5.62
C ILE A 131 7.44 -14.20 7.11
N LEU A 132 8.19 -15.25 7.43
CA LEU A 132 8.43 -15.66 8.82
C LEU A 132 9.21 -14.58 9.58
N GLU A 133 10.25 -14.02 8.95
CA GLU A 133 11.06 -12.94 9.53
C GLU A 133 10.23 -11.68 9.80
N VAL A 134 9.32 -11.30 8.89
CA VAL A 134 8.39 -10.18 9.11
C VAL A 134 7.46 -10.45 10.28
N ASN A 135 6.98 -11.69 10.44
CA ASN A 135 6.15 -12.06 11.58
C ASN A 135 6.93 -11.95 12.91
N HIS A 136 8.19 -12.41 12.95
CA HIS A 136 9.06 -12.22 14.11
C HIS A 136 9.33 -10.74 14.40
N TRP A 137 9.65 -9.95 13.37
CA TRP A 137 9.83 -8.51 13.50
C TRP A 137 8.58 -7.83 14.06
N ALA A 138 7.38 -8.19 13.59
CA ALA A 138 6.14 -7.59 14.09
C ALA A 138 5.90 -7.91 15.57
N HIS A 139 6.21 -9.14 15.99
CA HIS A 139 6.14 -9.56 17.39
C HIS A 139 7.14 -8.79 18.29
N GLU A 140 8.31 -8.41 17.76
CA GLU A 140 9.25 -7.54 18.48
C GLU A 140 8.73 -6.10 18.62
N LYS A 141 7.84 -5.65 17.73
CA LYS A 141 7.34 -4.27 17.71
C LYS A 141 6.10 -4.03 18.54
N ALA A 142 5.25 -5.04 18.71
CA ALA A 142 4.01 -4.89 19.45
C ALA A 142 3.58 -6.18 20.14
N THR A 143 2.91 -6.04 21.27
CA THR A 143 2.28 -7.13 22.00
C THR A 143 0.78 -6.90 22.13
N TYR A 144 0.03 -7.99 22.23
CA TYR A 144 -1.41 -7.96 22.33
C TYR A 144 -1.90 -7.19 23.56
N GLU A 145 -2.81 -6.24 23.35
CA GLU A 145 -3.58 -5.59 24.40
C GLU A 145 -5.03 -5.36 23.93
N PRO A 146 -6.06 -5.72 24.73
CA PRO A 146 -7.44 -5.35 24.44
C PRO A 146 -7.62 -3.83 24.38
N ALA A 147 -8.28 -3.33 23.34
CA ALA A 147 -8.48 -1.90 23.13
C ALA A 147 -9.84 -1.62 22.46
N ASP A 148 -10.14 -0.33 22.29
CA ASP A 148 -11.28 0.18 21.52
C ASP A 148 -11.36 -0.44 20.11
N PRO A 149 -12.56 -0.59 19.52
CA PRO A 149 -12.71 -1.18 18.19
C PRO A 149 -12.04 -0.38 17.06
N ARG A 150 -11.72 0.91 17.24
CA ARG A 150 -10.98 1.67 16.23
C ARG A 150 -9.59 1.07 16.00
N THR A 151 -9.28 0.71 14.77
CA THR A 151 -7.95 0.17 14.41
C THR A 151 -6.95 1.33 14.36
N ALA A 152 -5.92 1.33 15.19
CA ALA A 152 -4.80 2.23 15.03
C ALA A 152 -4.01 1.90 13.75
N SER A 153 -3.38 2.93 13.19
CA SER A 153 -2.48 2.78 12.05
C SER A 153 -1.24 1.94 12.39
N PRO A 154 -0.58 1.29 11.41
CA PRO A 154 0.59 0.46 11.66
C PRO A 154 1.73 1.19 12.41
N LEU A 155 2.02 2.45 12.07
CA LEU A 155 3.06 3.20 12.80
C LEU A 155 2.60 3.58 14.21
N THR A 156 1.30 3.80 14.44
CA THR A 156 0.78 4.02 15.80
C THR A 156 0.93 2.78 16.67
N VAL A 157 0.66 1.59 16.14
CA VAL A 157 0.87 0.32 16.85
C VAL A 157 2.33 0.18 17.28
N ILE A 158 3.27 0.48 16.39
CA ILE A 158 4.71 0.46 16.69
C ILE A 158 5.08 1.47 17.79
N ARG A 159 4.57 2.71 17.69
CA ARG A 159 4.85 3.77 18.69
C ARG A 159 4.30 3.41 20.07
N LYS A 160 3.14 2.76 20.13
CA LYS A 160 2.51 2.33 21.40
C LYS A 160 3.05 0.99 21.90
N ALA A 161 3.73 0.23 21.05
CA ALA A 161 4.16 -1.15 21.27
C ALA A 161 3.04 -2.11 21.69
N LYS A 162 1.78 -1.77 21.37
CA LYS A 162 0.59 -2.50 21.78
C LYS A 162 -0.52 -2.40 20.74
N GLY A 163 -1.25 -3.49 20.55
CA GLY A 163 -2.45 -3.49 19.71
C GLY A 163 -3.32 -4.74 19.90
N ARG A 164 -4.59 -4.66 19.50
CA ARG A 164 -5.50 -5.81 19.43
C ARG A 164 -5.22 -6.65 18.19
N CYS A 165 -5.89 -7.81 18.08
CA CYS A 165 -5.73 -8.74 16.95
C CYS A 165 -5.84 -8.09 15.57
N GLY A 166 -6.74 -7.11 15.40
CA GLY A 166 -6.89 -6.38 14.13
C GLY A 166 -5.76 -5.39 13.84
N GLU A 167 -5.18 -4.79 14.88
CA GLU A 167 -4.04 -3.88 14.77
C GLU A 167 -2.75 -4.65 14.48
N GLU A 168 -2.54 -5.78 15.15
CA GLU A 168 -1.42 -6.70 14.86
C GLU A 168 -1.51 -7.26 13.44
N SER A 169 -2.71 -7.65 13.00
CA SER A 169 -2.92 -8.12 11.62
C SER A 169 -2.64 -7.02 10.60
N ALA A 170 -3.11 -5.78 10.85
CA ALA A 170 -2.84 -4.64 10.00
C ALA A 170 -1.34 -4.29 9.93
N LEU A 171 -0.64 -4.40 11.06
CA LEU A 171 0.81 -4.20 11.15
C LEU A 171 1.57 -5.20 10.26
N VAL A 172 1.26 -6.50 10.39
CA VAL A 172 1.92 -7.55 9.60
C VAL A 172 1.62 -7.38 8.11
N VAL A 173 0.36 -7.13 7.73
CA VAL A 173 0.01 -6.90 6.32
C VAL A 173 0.73 -5.68 5.76
N ALA A 174 0.80 -4.57 6.50
CA ALA A 174 1.53 -3.38 6.06
C ALA A 174 3.02 -3.66 5.85
N ALA A 175 3.64 -4.42 6.76
CA ALA A 175 5.05 -4.81 6.67
C ALA A 175 5.31 -5.72 5.45
N LEU A 176 4.49 -6.75 5.24
CA LEU A 176 4.58 -7.67 4.09
C LEU A 176 4.42 -6.92 2.76
N ARG A 177 3.38 -6.09 2.64
CA ARG A 177 3.12 -5.29 1.43
C ARG A 177 4.25 -4.31 1.13
N SER A 178 4.89 -3.76 2.17
CA SER A 178 6.04 -2.86 2.01
C SER A 178 7.26 -3.56 1.45
N LEU A 179 7.36 -4.89 1.56
CA LEU A 179 8.38 -5.72 0.91
C LEU A 179 7.89 -6.37 -0.40
N CYS A 180 6.82 -5.86 -1.02
CA CYS A 180 6.23 -6.46 -2.21
C CYS A 180 5.81 -7.93 -2.03
N ILE A 181 5.36 -8.31 -0.84
CA ILE A 181 4.76 -9.63 -0.56
C ILE A 181 3.22 -9.45 -0.55
N PRO A 182 2.47 -10.14 -1.44
CA PRO A 182 1.01 -10.10 -1.44
C PRO A 182 0.41 -10.54 -0.10
N ALA A 183 -0.41 -9.68 0.53
CA ALA A 183 -1.04 -9.96 1.82
C ALA A 183 -2.40 -9.26 1.94
N ARG A 184 -3.30 -9.77 2.79
CA ARG A 184 -4.62 -9.19 3.08
C ARG A 184 -5.02 -9.42 4.52
#